data_AF-A0A8S9LVN2-F1
#
_entry.id   AF-A0A8S9LVN2-F1
#
_cell.length_a   1.000
_cell.length_b   1.000
_cell.length_c   1.000
_cell.angle_alpha   90.00
_cell.angle_beta   90.00
_cell.angle_gamma   90.00
#
_symmetry.space_group_name_H-M   'P 1'
#
loop_
_entity.id
_entity.type
_entity.pdbx_description
1 polymer ?
#
loop_
_entity_poly.entity_id
_entity_poly.type
_entity_poly.pdbx_seq_one_letter_code
_entity_poly.pdbx_strand_id
1 'polypeptide(L)'
;MAIYRAVSCNNEIAAKFVKLGLVALIAEMIMNNAEKSVCERCLVVLNVICDNEQGREDVLRNALIVPLLVKKILRVSDLATQCSVSILWKLWRKNGEDHVLLEALQVGAFEKLLVVLQVGCEEKTKERASELLRNLNRCRNEIEKTNCLDSSMRLKNVKKSF
;
A
#
# COMPACT_ATOMS: atom_id res chain seq x y z
N MET A 1 -2.36 -9.61 -21.68
CA MET A 1 -2.67 -10.41 -20.47
C MET A 1 -1.92 -11.76 -20.38
N ALA A 2 -0.85 -12.01 -21.15
CA ALA A 2 -0.11 -13.29 -21.04
C ALA A 2 0.60 -13.46 -19.68
N ILE A 3 1.27 -12.40 -19.18
CA ILE A 3 1.91 -12.40 -17.85
C ILE A 3 0.87 -12.66 -16.76
N TYR A 4 -0.25 -11.94 -16.77
CA TYR A 4 -1.35 -12.18 -15.83
C TYR A 4 -1.78 -13.65 -15.82
N ARG A 5 -2.09 -14.24 -16.98
CA ARG A 5 -2.47 -15.66 -17.05
C ARG A 5 -1.38 -16.59 -16.50
N ALA A 6 -0.12 -16.31 -16.84
CA ALA A 6 1.01 -17.11 -16.37
C ALA A 6 1.15 -17.08 -14.84
N VAL A 7 1.00 -15.91 -14.21
CA VAL A 7 1.14 -15.77 -12.75
C VAL A 7 -0.13 -16.15 -11.98
N SER A 8 -1.32 -16.03 -12.57
CA SER A 8 -2.59 -16.39 -11.93
C SER A 8 -2.84 -17.90 -11.87
N CYS A 9 -2.35 -18.67 -12.85
CA CYS A 9 -2.69 -20.08 -12.97
C CYS A 9 -1.65 -21.02 -12.35
N ASN A 10 -0.46 -20.54 -12.02
CA ASN A 10 0.62 -21.40 -11.53
C ASN A 10 1.56 -20.63 -10.58
N ASN A 11 1.58 -21.06 -9.32
CA ASN A 11 2.39 -20.43 -8.26
C ASN A 11 3.90 -20.62 -8.47
N GLU A 12 4.34 -21.72 -9.09
CA GLU A 12 5.76 -21.92 -9.44
C GLU A 12 6.21 -20.95 -10.53
N ILE A 13 5.36 -20.73 -11.54
CA ILE A 13 5.62 -19.74 -12.59
C ILE A 13 5.63 -18.34 -11.98
N ALA A 14 4.66 -18.00 -11.13
CA ALA A 14 4.65 -16.74 -10.41
C ALA A 14 5.94 -16.52 -9.60
N ALA A 15 6.40 -17.54 -8.86
CA ALA A 15 7.65 -17.47 -8.11
C ALA A 15 8.88 -17.26 -9.01
N LYS A 16 8.93 -17.89 -10.19
CA LYS A 16 9.99 -17.66 -11.18
C LYS A 16 10.00 -16.21 -11.66
N PHE A 17 8.84 -15.65 -12.02
CA PHE A 17 8.73 -14.25 -12.44
C PHE A 17 9.18 -13.28 -11.34
N VAL A 18 8.78 -13.53 -10.09
CA VAL A 18 9.21 -12.73 -8.94
C VAL A 18 10.74 -12.79 -8.78
N LYS A 19 11.35 -13.98 -8.83
CA LYS A 19 12.81 -14.15 -8.79
C LYS A 19 13.55 -13.45 -9.94
N LEU A 20 12.89 -13.30 -11.09
CA LEU A 20 13.42 -12.59 -12.25
C LEU A 20 13.23 -11.06 -12.17
N GLY A 21 12.75 -10.53 -11.05
CA GLY A 21 12.65 -9.09 -10.82
C GLY A 21 11.37 -8.44 -11.35
N LEU A 22 10.30 -9.22 -11.58
CA LEU A 22 9.03 -8.70 -12.10
C LEU A 22 8.46 -7.53 -11.26
N VAL A 23 8.59 -7.60 -9.93
CA VAL A 23 8.10 -6.53 -9.03
C VAL A 23 8.85 -5.22 -9.25
N ALA A 24 10.18 -5.27 -9.35
CA ALA A 24 11.01 -4.10 -9.60
C ALA A 24 10.69 -3.45 -10.96
N LEU A 25 10.57 -4.26 -12.01
CA LEU A 25 10.18 -3.80 -13.34
C LEU A 25 8.80 -3.14 -13.34
N ILE A 26 7.83 -3.72 -12.64
CA ILE A 26 6.50 -3.13 -12.49
C ILE A 26 6.58 -1.78 -11.76
N ALA A 27 7.33 -1.70 -10.66
CA ALA A 27 7.50 -0.45 -9.90
C ALA A 27 8.11 0.65 -10.77
N GLU A 28 9.15 0.33 -11.54
CA GLU A 28 9.80 1.24 -12.47
C GLU A 28 8.84 1.74 -13.57
N MET A 29 8.08 0.84 -14.19
CA MET A 29 7.07 1.23 -15.19
C MET A 29 6.01 2.17 -14.61
N ILE A 30 5.51 1.88 -13.40
CA ILE A 30 4.49 2.71 -12.74
C ILE A 30 5.08 4.08 -12.33
N MET A 31 6.35 4.11 -11.90
CA MET A 31 7.08 5.31 -11.50
C MET A 31 7.35 6.25 -12.67
N ASN A 32 7.79 5.70 -13.80
CA ASN A 32 8.12 6.45 -15.03
C ASN A 32 6.88 6.95 -15.79
N ASN A 33 5.75 7.09 -15.09
CA ASN A 33 4.48 7.60 -15.61
C ASN A 33 4.06 6.95 -16.93
N ALA A 34 4.20 5.62 -17.03
CA ALA A 34 3.67 4.88 -18.16
C ALA A 34 2.20 5.20 -18.41
N GLU A 35 1.74 5.02 -19.65
CA GLU A 35 0.34 5.24 -20.03
C GLU A 35 -0.63 4.61 -19.03
N LYS A 36 -1.80 5.23 -18.81
CA LYS A 36 -2.81 4.73 -17.87
C LYS A 36 -3.15 3.26 -18.13
N SER A 37 -3.22 2.85 -19.39
CA SER A 37 -3.48 1.46 -19.79
C SER A 37 -2.39 0.49 -19.32
N VAL A 38 -1.12 0.92 -19.36
CA VAL A 38 0.03 0.14 -18.88
C VAL A 38 0.03 0.08 -17.36
N CYS A 39 -0.19 1.22 -16.69
CA CYS A 39 -0.31 1.27 -15.23
C CYS A 39 -1.40 0.34 -14.70
N GLU A 40 -2.58 0.32 -15.31
CA GLU A 40 -3.66 -0.58 -14.92
C GLU A 40 -3.24 -2.06 -15.04
N ARG A 41 -2.66 -2.46 -16.18
CA ARG A 41 -2.18 -3.83 -16.37
C ARG A 41 -1.09 -4.22 -15.36
N CYS A 42 -0.19 -3.31 -15.04
CA CYS A 42 0.85 -3.51 -14.04
C CYS A 42 0.25 -3.75 -12.65
N LEU A 43 -0.73 -2.93 -12.24
CA LEU A 43 -1.42 -3.06 -10.96
C LEU A 43 -2.23 -4.36 -10.87
N VAL A 44 -2.84 -4.79 -11.97
CA VAL A 44 -3.55 -6.08 -12.02
C VAL A 44 -2.59 -7.26 -11.81
N VAL A 45 -1.43 -7.25 -12.49
CA VAL A 45 -0.40 -8.30 -12.31
C VAL A 45 0.15 -8.28 -10.88
N LEU A 46 0.49 -7.10 -10.37
CA LEU A 46 1.00 -6.94 -9.00
C LEU A 46 -0.01 -7.43 -7.95
N ASN A 47 -1.29 -7.17 -8.16
CA ASN A 47 -2.36 -7.62 -7.25
C ASN A 47 -2.44 -9.14 -7.14
N VAL A 48 -2.26 -9.86 -8.26
CA VAL A 48 -2.22 -11.34 -8.26
C VAL A 48 -0.94 -11.86 -7.61
N ILE A 49 0.21 -11.21 -7.86
CA ILE A 49 1.47 -11.60 -7.21
C ILE A 49 1.31 -11.58 -5.67
N CYS A 50 0.60 -10.58 -5.14
CA CYS A 50 0.32 -10.47 -3.71
C CYS A 50 -0.66 -11.53 -3.13
N ASP A 51 -1.28 -12.38 -3.95
CA ASP A 51 -2.02 -13.55 -3.43
C ASP A 51 -1.07 -14.62 -2.86
N ASN A 52 0.16 -14.67 -3.35
CA ASN A 52 1.21 -15.57 -2.89
C ASN A 52 2.11 -14.92 -1.84
N GLU A 53 2.54 -15.69 -0.84
CA GLU A 53 3.41 -15.21 0.25
C GLU A 53 4.75 -14.69 -0.26
N GLN A 54 5.46 -15.48 -1.07
CA GLN A 54 6.72 -15.07 -1.67
C GLN A 54 6.59 -13.79 -2.49
N GLY A 55 5.45 -13.61 -3.17
CA GLY A 55 5.15 -12.40 -3.94
C GLY A 55 4.94 -11.19 -3.03
N ARG A 56 4.18 -11.34 -1.94
CA ARG A 56 4.01 -10.26 -0.95
C ARG A 56 5.34 -9.83 -0.33
N GLU A 57 6.19 -10.78 0.06
CA GLU A 57 7.52 -10.46 0.61
C GLU A 57 8.37 -9.66 -0.38
N ASP A 58 8.35 -10.06 -1.66
CA ASP A 58 9.12 -9.35 -2.69
C ASP A 58 8.59 -7.94 -2.93
N VAL A 59 7.28 -7.78 -2.89
CA VAL A 59 6.61 -6.48 -2.95
C VAL A 59 6.98 -5.59 -1.77
N LEU A 60 7.04 -6.14 -0.54
CA LEU A 60 7.46 -5.40 0.65
C LEU A 60 8.93 -4.99 0.64
N ARG A 61 9.81 -5.82 0.03
CA ARG A 61 11.23 -5.47 -0.12
C ARG A 61 11.44 -4.20 -0.96
N ASN A 62 10.46 -3.80 -1.76
CA ASN A 62 10.53 -2.60 -2.56
C ASN A 62 9.83 -1.42 -1.88
N ALA A 63 10.63 -0.55 -1.25
CA ALA A 63 10.17 0.64 -0.51
C ALA A 63 9.38 1.65 -1.36
N LEU A 64 9.36 1.53 -2.69
CA LEU A 64 8.60 2.44 -3.55
C LEU A 64 7.16 1.99 -3.75
N ILE A 65 6.82 0.74 -3.41
CA ILE A 65 5.51 0.17 -3.72
C ILE A 65 4.40 0.92 -2.98
N VAL A 66 4.46 1.08 -1.67
CA VAL A 66 3.38 1.71 -0.90
C VAL A 66 3.12 3.15 -1.40
N PRO A 67 4.13 4.02 -1.57
CA PRO A 67 3.95 5.34 -2.14
C PRO A 67 3.34 5.32 -3.55
N LEU A 68 3.79 4.39 -4.41
CA LEU A 68 3.27 4.25 -5.77
C LEU A 68 1.79 3.83 -5.78
N LEU A 69 1.41 2.83 -4.97
CA LEU A 69 0.03 2.36 -4.87
C LEU A 69 -0.89 3.50 -4.41
N VAL A 70 -0.50 4.19 -3.33
CA VAL A 70 -1.27 5.33 -2.80
C VAL A 70 -1.36 6.44 -3.83
N LYS A 71 -0.30 6.72 -4.60
CA LYS A 71 -0.31 7.72 -5.69
C LYS A 71 -1.30 7.36 -6.81
N LYS A 72 -1.53 6.07 -7.10
CA LYS A 72 -2.36 5.63 -8.23
C LYS A 72 -3.85 5.48 -7.90
N ILE A 73 -4.24 5.42 -6.62
CA ILE A 73 -5.65 5.47 -6.17
C ILE A 73 -6.35 6.71 -6.77
N LEU A 74 -7.47 6.48 -7.47
CA LEU A 74 -8.29 7.51 -8.15
C LEU A 74 -7.58 8.27 -9.29
N ARG A 75 -6.43 7.79 -9.80
CA ARG A 75 -5.65 8.50 -10.84
C ARG A 75 -5.54 7.78 -12.18
N VAL A 76 -5.84 6.49 -12.22
CA VAL A 76 -5.68 5.65 -13.41
C VAL A 76 -7.04 5.20 -13.96
N SER A 77 -7.74 4.36 -13.20
CA SER A 77 -9.06 3.80 -13.51
C SER A 77 -9.68 3.22 -12.23
N ASP A 78 -10.93 2.78 -12.32
CA ASP A 78 -11.61 2.08 -11.22
C ASP A 78 -10.90 0.77 -10.89
N LEU A 79 -10.61 -0.07 -11.89
CA LEU A 79 -9.90 -1.33 -11.70
C LEU A 79 -8.51 -1.14 -11.07
N ALA A 80 -7.77 -0.11 -11.50
CA ALA A 80 -6.48 0.24 -10.92
C ALA A 80 -6.62 0.67 -9.44
N THR A 81 -7.69 1.40 -9.11
CA THR A 81 -8.01 1.79 -7.73
C THR A 81 -8.32 0.56 -6.88
N GLN A 82 -9.19 -0.32 -7.36
CA GLN A 82 -9.51 -1.59 -6.69
C GLN A 82 -8.26 -2.44 -6.44
N CYS A 83 -7.39 -2.57 -7.46
CA CYS A 83 -6.12 -3.30 -7.33
C CYS A 83 -5.19 -2.64 -6.31
N SER A 84 -5.07 -1.32 -6.32
CA SER A 84 -4.19 -0.58 -5.38
C SER A 84 -4.64 -0.76 -3.94
N VAL A 85 -5.94 -0.61 -3.66
CA VAL A 85 -6.53 -0.84 -2.33
C VAL A 85 -6.37 -2.29 -1.91
N SER A 86 -6.60 -3.23 -2.83
CA SER A 86 -6.42 -4.67 -2.61
C SER A 86 -4.99 -5.01 -2.21
N ILE A 87 -3.99 -4.48 -2.92
CA ILE A 87 -2.58 -4.73 -2.61
C ILE A 87 -2.22 -4.18 -1.24
N LEU A 88 -2.51 -2.89 -0.95
CA LEU A 88 -2.24 -2.29 0.35
C LEU A 88 -2.83 -3.11 1.50
N TRP A 89 -4.08 -3.56 1.34
CA TRP A 89 -4.76 -4.40 2.31
C TRP A 89 -4.09 -5.77 2.49
N LYS A 90 -3.68 -6.43 1.39
CA LYS A 90 -2.98 -7.73 1.46
C LYS A 90 -1.62 -7.62 2.15
N LEU A 91 -0.87 -6.54 1.87
CA LEU A 91 0.44 -6.29 2.47
C LEU A 91 0.32 -6.05 3.98
N TRP A 92 -0.59 -5.18 4.40
CA TRP A 92 -0.81 -4.91 5.82
C TRP A 92 -1.36 -6.13 6.57
N ARG A 93 -2.43 -6.76 6.07
CA ARG A 93 -3.20 -7.75 6.84
C ARG A 93 -2.47 -9.06 7.10
N LYS A 94 -1.54 -9.44 6.22
CA LYS A 94 -0.84 -10.73 6.32
C LYS A 94 0.53 -10.65 6.98
N ASN A 95 1.11 -9.46 7.07
CA ASN A 95 2.44 -9.29 7.64
C ASN A 95 2.40 -8.62 9.02
N GLY A 96 1.25 -8.10 9.47
CA GLY A 96 1.12 -7.45 10.78
C GLY A 96 2.01 -6.21 10.91
N GLU A 97 2.44 -5.69 9.77
CA GLU A 97 3.47 -4.67 9.68
C GLU A 97 2.84 -3.30 9.80
N ASP A 98 2.91 -2.73 11.01
CA ASP A 98 2.53 -1.34 11.28
C ASP A 98 3.30 -0.35 10.38
N HIS A 99 4.46 -0.75 9.84
CA HIS A 99 5.22 0.07 8.91
C HIS A 99 4.46 0.35 7.60
N VAL A 100 3.69 -0.61 7.08
CA VAL A 100 2.89 -0.42 5.84
C VAL A 100 1.82 0.64 6.08
N LEU A 101 1.16 0.59 7.25
CA LEU A 101 0.18 1.61 7.63
C LEU A 101 0.82 2.97 7.87
N LEU A 102 1.95 3.00 8.58
CA LEU A 102 2.68 4.24 8.86
C LEU A 102 3.09 4.93 7.57
N GLU A 103 3.71 4.20 6.64
CA GLU A 103 4.13 4.72 5.35
C GLU A 103 2.92 5.18 4.53
N ALA A 104 1.89 4.35 4.41
CA ALA A 104 0.66 4.70 3.70
C ALA A 104 0.00 5.97 4.30
N LEU A 105 -0.01 6.11 5.62
CA LEU A 105 -0.52 7.28 6.31
C LEU A 105 0.30 8.53 5.96
N GLN A 106 1.63 8.44 5.99
CA GLN A 106 2.55 9.55 5.67
C GLN A 106 2.39 10.05 4.22
N VAL A 107 2.06 9.16 3.27
CA VAL A 107 1.85 9.52 1.86
C VAL A 107 0.38 9.83 1.51
N GLY A 108 -0.48 10.01 2.51
CA GLY A 108 -1.85 10.50 2.33
C GLY A 108 -2.85 9.42 1.87
N ALA A 109 -2.68 8.16 2.30
CA ALA A 109 -3.64 7.10 1.99
C ALA A 109 -5.00 7.34 2.67
N PHE A 110 -5.02 7.94 3.85
CA PHE A 110 -6.25 8.11 4.62
C PHE A 110 -7.28 8.95 3.86
N GLU A 111 -6.88 10.12 3.38
CA GLU A 111 -7.75 11.05 2.65
C GLU A 111 -8.21 10.44 1.33
N LYS A 112 -7.32 9.73 0.62
CA LYS A 112 -7.67 9.05 -0.64
C LYS A 112 -8.67 7.92 -0.44
N LEU A 113 -8.52 7.12 0.61
CA LEU A 113 -9.44 6.03 0.92
C LEU A 113 -10.82 6.57 1.34
N LEU A 114 -10.87 7.71 2.04
CA LEU A 114 -12.15 8.39 2.32
C LEU A 114 -12.85 8.79 1.02
N VAL A 115 -12.12 9.39 0.07
CA VAL A 115 -12.70 9.77 -1.22
C VAL A 115 -13.18 8.55 -2.00
N VAL A 116 -12.43 7.43 -1.98
CA VAL A 116 -12.86 6.16 -2.61
C VAL A 116 -14.22 5.70 -2.07
N LEU A 117 -14.46 5.82 -0.77
CA LEU A 117 -15.76 5.47 -0.18
C LEU A 117 -16.86 6.47 -0.55
N GLN A 118 -16.53 7.76 -0.60
CA GLN A 118 -17.48 8.84 -0.88
C GLN A 118 -17.99 8.83 -2.33
N VAL A 119 -17.11 8.57 -3.30
CA VAL A 119 -17.49 8.53 -4.72
C VAL A 119 -18.14 7.22 -5.14
N GLY A 120 -18.16 6.23 -4.24
CA GLY A 120 -18.67 4.89 -4.50
C GLY A 120 -17.61 3.95 -5.11
N CYS A 121 -17.62 2.70 -4.68
CA CYS A 121 -16.77 1.63 -5.20
C CYS A 121 -17.44 0.27 -5.03
N GLU A 122 -16.91 -0.76 -5.68
CA GLU A 122 -17.37 -2.15 -5.52
C GLU A 122 -17.30 -2.60 -4.05
N GLU A 123 -18.26 -3.43 -3.61
CA GLU A 123 -18.40 -3.85 -2.21
C GLU A 123 -17.11 -4.44 -1.63
N LYS A 124 -16.40 -5.28 -2.37
CA LYS A 124 -15.11 -5.84 -1.91
C LYS A 124 -14.03 -4.78 -1.70
N THR A 125 -14.03 -3.73 -2.51
CA THR A 125 -13.11 -2.60 -2.36
C THR A 125 -13.51 -1.73 -1.18
N LYS A 126 -14.80 -1.50 -1.00
CA LYS A 126 -15.38 -0.78 0.14
C LYS A 126 -15.03 -1.43 1.47
N GLU A 127 -15.18 -2.75 1.59
CA GLU A 127 -14.79 -3.52 2.78
C GLU A 127 -13.31 -3.31 3.14
N ARG A 128 -12.43 -3.50 2.15
CA ARG A 128 -10.97 -3.35 2.32
C ARG A 128 -10.55 -1.93 2.66
N ALA A 129 -11.12 -0.94 1.97
CA ALA A 129 -10.87 0.47 2.24
C ALA A 129 -11.33 0.84 3.66
N SER A 130 -12.48 0.33 4.10
CA SER A 130 -13.00 0.56 5.45
C SER A 130 -12.11 -0.07 6.53
N GLU A 131 -11.60 -1.29 6.32
CA GLU A 131 -10.68 -1.95 7.25
C GLU A 131 -9.34 -1.20 7.31
N LEU A 132 -8.79 -0.77 6.16
CA LEU A 132 -7.59 0.06 6.11
C LEU A 132 -7.79 1.39 6.85
N LEU A 133 -8.89 2.10 6.63
CA LEU A 133 -9.17 3.38 7.30
C LEU A 133 -9.24 3.25 8.82
N ARG A 134 -9.90 2.20 9.34
CA ARG A 134 -9.97 1.94 10.78
C ARG A 134 -8.57 1.76 11.38
N ASN A 135 -7.70 1.03 10.69
CA ASN A 135 -6.36 0.74 11.17
C ASN A 135 -5.38 1.92 10.96
N LEU A 136 -5.54 2.69 9.88
CA LEU A 136 -4.82 3.95 9.69
C LEU A 136 -5.19 4.97 10.78
N ASN A 137 -6.46 5.05 11.17
CA ASN A 137 -6.90 5.90 12.28
C ASN A 137 -6.26 5.48 13.61
N ARG A 138 -6.19 4.17 13.87
CA ARG A 138 -5.46 3.63 15.03
C ARG A 138 -3.98 3.99 14.98
N CYS A 139 -3.32 3.77 13.84
CA CYS A 139 -1.91 4.10 13.62
C CYS A 139 -1.63 5.59 13.87
N ARG A 140 -2.47 6.48 13.34
CA ARG A 140 -2.42 7.93 13.58
C ARG A 140 -2.46 8.27 15.07
N ASN A 141 -3.41 7.70 15.80
CA ASN A 141 -3.56 7.95 17.24
C ASN A 141 -2.36 7.46 18.05
N GLU A 142 -1.76 6.33 17.68
CA GLU A 142 -0.57 5.82 18.36
C GLU A 142 0.65 6.75 18.14
N ILE A 143 0.82 7.30 16.93
CA ILE A 143 1.87 8.28 16.63
C ILE A 143 1.67 9.58 17.43
N GLU A 144 0.43 10.06 17.53
CA GLU A 144 0.12 11.27 18.32
C GLU A 144 0.43 11.06 19.81
N LYS A 145 0.12 9.88 20.37
CA LYS A 145 0.46 9.53 21.75
C LYS A 145 1.97 9.49 21.99
N THR A 146 2.75 8.89 21.08
CA THR A 146 4.21 8.83 21.24
C THR A 146 4.87 10.21 21.13
N ASN A 147 4.40 11.06 20.21
CA ASN A 147 4.88 12.44 20.08
C ASN A 147 4.54 13.31 21.32
N CYS A 148 3.40 13.05 21.97
CA CYS A 148 3.04 13.70 23.23
C CYS A 148 3.96 13.30 24.40
N LEU A 149 4.46 12.06 24.42
CA LEU A 149 5.39 11.59 25.46
C LEU A 149 6.78 12.21 25.32
N ASP A 150 7.27 12.40 24.09
CA ASP A 150 8.58 13.00 23.82
C ASP A 150 8.62 14.51 24.17
N SER A 151 7.49 15.20 24.00
CA SER A 151 7.34 16.62 24.39
C SER A 151 7.38 16.82 25.92
N SER A 152 6.95 15.83 26.70
CA SER A 152 6.95 15.84 28.18
C SER A 152 8.36 15.72 28.78
N MET A 153 9.29 15.04 28.09
CA MET A 153 10.67 14.89 28.57
C MET A 153 11.52 16.16 28.39
N ARG A 154 11.08 17.15 27.59
CA ARG A 154 11.80 18.42 27.40
C ARG A 154 11.56 19.48 28.48
N LEU A 155 10.65 19.26 29.43
CA LEU A 155 10.35 20.22 30.51
C LEU A 155 11.13 20.01 31.81
N LYS A 156 12.07 19.04 31.88
CA LYS A 156 12.80 18.74 33.14
C LYS A 156 14.04 19.59 33.40
N ASN A 157 14.38 20.57 32.56
CA ASN A 157 15.60 21.38 32.71
C ASN A 157 15.38 22.90 32.81
N VAL A 158 14.21 23.37 33.27
CA VAL A 158 14.13 24.75 33.79
C VAL A 158 14.56 24.74 35.25
N LYS A 159 15.87 24.83 35.50
CA LYS A 159 16.41 25.19 36.81
C LYS A 159 15.81 26.55 37.18
N LYS A 160 14.95 26.59 38.20
CA LYS A 160 14.63 27.83 38.93
C LYS A 160 15.95 28.39 39.45
N SER A 161 16.40 29.49 38.87
CA SER A 161 17.42 30.34 39.50
C SER A 161 16.70 31.26 40.48
N PHE A 162 17.28 31.37 41.67
CA PHE A 162 16.85 32.22 42.78
C PHE A 162 16.90 33.70 42.40
#